data_AF-A0AAV3S786-F1
#
_entry.id   AF-A0AAV3S786-F1
#
_cell.length_a   1.000
_cell.length_b   1.000
_cell.length_c   1.000
_cell.angle_alpha   90.00
_cell.angle_beta   90.00
_cell.angle_gamma   90.00
#
_symmetry.space_group_name_H-M   'P 1'
#
loop_
_entity.id
_entity.type
_entity.pdbx_description
1 polymer ?
#
loop_
_entity_poly.entity_id
_entity_poly.type
_entity_poly.pdbx_seq_one_letter_code
_entity_poly.pdbx_strand_id
1 'polypeptide(L)'
;MSTDPLRDDIGRSGSGRGRHLTQKVPNPSEDGDERATITVRDDLEPTRIEIGTPTRCWTFEIDQRTARLVDGDDVPDWMSHLLAHFGIEEVQK
;
A
#
# COMPACT_ATOMS: atom_id res chain seq x y z
N MET A 1 -6.72 34.05 -2.92
CA MET A 1 -7.67 33.00 -3.31
C MET A 1 -6.88 31.71 -3.34
N SER A 2 -6.98 30.89 -2.29
CA SER A 2 -6.25 29.63 -2.18
C SER A 2 -7.23 28.50 -2.45
N THR A 3 -7.15 27.90 -3.63
CA THR A 3 -7.91 26.71 -3.98
C THR A 3 -7.03 25.53 -3.63
N ASP A 4 -7.33 24.89 -2.50
CA ASP A 4 -6.76 23.61 -2.11
C ASP A 4 -7.69 22.50 -2.62
N PRO A 5 -7.28 21.68 -3.60
CA PRO A 5 -8.06 20.53 -4.04
C PRO A 5 -7.46 19.24 -3.48
N LEU A 6 -7.25 19.13 -2.16
CA LEU A 6 -7.08 17.82 -1.52
C LEU A 6 -8.23 17.58 -0.54
N ARG A 7 -9.41 17.35 -1.12
CA ARG A 7 -10.56 16.83 -0.37
C ARG A 7 -10.25 15.39 -0.01
N ASP A 8 -9.73 15.22 1.19
CA ASP A 8 -9.67 13.98 1.96
C ASP A 8 -11.06 13.32 2.04
N ASP A 9 -11.41 12.56 1.01
CA ASP A 9 -12.51 11.59 1.02
C ASP A 9 -12.02 10.33 1.74
N ILE A 10 -11.66 10.48 3.02
CA ILE A 10 -11.42 9.34 3.91
C ILE A 10 -12.79 8.88 4.39
N GLY A 11 -13.45 8.06 3.57
CA GLY A 11 -14.62 7.30 3.96
C GLY A 11 -14.29 6.36 5.12
N ARG A 12 -14.39 6.88 6.35
CA ARG A 12 -14.27 6.10 7.59
C ARG A 12 -15.55 5.31 7.80
N SER A 13 -15.67 4.15 7.16
CA SER A 13 -16.60 3.11 7.58
C SER A 13 -15.88 2.20 8.58
N GLY A 14 -16.13 2.42 9.87
CA GLY A 14 -15.68 1.54 10.94
C GLY A 14 -16.68 0.42 11.24
N SER A 15 -16.18 -0.77 11.58
CA SER A 15 -16.75 -1.74 12.53
C SER A 15 -15.73 -2.88 12.73
N GLY A 16 -15.53 -3.37 13.97
CA GLY A 16 -14.41 -4.23 14.35
C GLY A 16 -14.42 -5.66 13.78
N ARG A 17 -13.24 -6.31 13.91
CA ARG A 17 -12.72 -7.54 13.27
C ARG A 17 -12.21 -7.32 11.83
N GLY A 18 -10.89 -7.33 11.70
CA GLY A 18 -10.19 -7.11 10.44
C GLY A 18 -10.16 -5.66 10.01
N ARG A 19 -9.13 -4.91 10.41
CA ARG A 19 -8.92 -3.54 9.91
C ARG A 19 -8.43 -3.65 8.46
N HIS A 20 -9.38 -3.73 7.53
CA HIS A 20 -9.12 -3.59 6.11
C HIS A 20 -8.87 -2.10 5.84
N LEU A 21 -7.61 -1.71 5.65
CA LEU A 21 -7.25 -0.33 5.36
C LEU A 21 -6.91 -0.21 3.88
N THR A 22 -7.82 0.35 3.10
CA THR A 22 -7.53 0.74 1.71
C THR A 22 -7.10 2.19 1.69
N GLN A 23 -5.83 2.45 1.38
CA GLN A 23 -5.27 3.79 1.25
C GLN A 23 -4.80 4.02 -0.18
N LYS A 24 -5.25 5.12 -0.79
CA LYS A 24 -4.70 5.59 -2.06
C LYS A 24 -3.51 6.48 -1.75
N VAL A 25 -2.35 6.14 -2.28
CA VAL A 25 -1.15 6.97 -2.18
C VAL A 25 -0.77 7.52 -3.55
N PRO A 26 -0.21 8.73 -3.62
CA PRO A 26 0.42 9.18 -4.85
C PRO A 26 1.53 8.19 -5.21
N ASN A 27 1.48 7.63 -6.43
CA ASN A 27 2.61 6.86 -6.94
C ASN A 27 3.67 7.87 -7.39
N PRO A 28 4.88 7.89 -6.81
CA PRO A 28 5.93 8.80 -7.25
C PRO A 28 6.63 8.31 -8.53
N SER A 29 6.07 7.34 -9.26
CA SER A 29 6.59 6.93 -10.57
C SER A 29 6.66 8.13 -11.52
N GLU A 30 7.74 8.21 -12.31
CA GLU A 30 8.08 9.36 -13.18
C GLU A 30 7.00 9.75 -14.21
N ASP A 31 6.07 8.84 -14.52
CA ASP A 31 4.93 9.08 -15.40
C ASP A 31 3.73 9.58 -14.56
N GLY A 32 3.47 10.88 -14.66
CA GLY A 32 2.51 11.60 -13.83
C GLY A 32 1.12 10.97 -13.70
N ASP A 33 0.50 11.23 -12.55
CA ASP A 33 -0.90 10.92 -12.18
C ASP A 33 -1.28 9.46 -11.88
N GLU A 34 -0.35 8.50 -11.95
CA GLU A 34 -0.65 7.18 -11.41
C GLU A 34 -0.86 7.25 -9.87
N ARG A 35 -1.95 6.64 -9.39
CA ARG A 35 -2.20 6.48 -7.96
C ARG A 35 -2.07 5.01 -7.61
N ALA A 36 -1.17 4.68 -6.69
CA ALA A 36 -1.09 3.34 -6.16
C ALA A 36 -2.19 3.16 -5.11
N THR A 37 -2.93 2.07 -5.22
CA THR A 37 -3.92 1.67 -4.22
C THR A 37 -3.27 0.62 -3.32
N ILE A 38 -3.10 0.96 -2.06
CA ILE A 38 -2.61 0.07 -1.02
C ILE A 38 -3.82 -0.50 -0.30
N THR A 39 -3.83 -1.81 -0.12
CA THR A 39 -4.86 -2.52 0.61
C THR A 39 -4.19 -3.36 1.66
N VAL A 40 -4.29 -2.94 2.92
CA VAL A 40 -3.76 -3.67 4.07
C VAL A 40 -4.88 -4.52 4.65
N ARG A 41 -4.66 -5.84 4.71
CA ARG A 41 -5.54 -6.82 5.35
C ARG A 41 -4.86 -7.36 6.59
N ASP A 42 -5.27 -6.83 7.74
CA ASP A 42 -4.81 -7.22 9.08
C ASP A 42 -5.77 -8.20 9.79
N ASP A 43 -6.67 -8.83 9.04
CA ASP A 43 -7.64 -9.80 9.58
C ASP A 43 -7.08 -11.22 9.72
N LEU A 44 -5.96 -11.50 9.03
CA LEU A 44 -5.30 -12.80 8.99
C LEU A 44 -3.85 -12.58 9.38
N GLU A 45 -3.32 -13.43 10.27
CA GLU A 45 -1.87 -13.59 10.44
C GLU A 45 -1.40 -14.62 9.39
N PRO A 46 -0.45 -14.29 8.50
CA PRO A 46 0.31 -13.03 8.41
C PRO A 46 -0.48 -11.87 7.75
N THR A 47 -0.23 -10.64 8.22
CA THR A 47 -0.83 -9.42 7.67
C THR A 47 -0.50 -9.31 6.18
N ARG A 48 -1.48 -9.09 5.30
CA ARG A 48 -1.24 -9.01 3.85
C ARG A 48 -1.38 -7.58 3.35
N ILE A 49 -0.45 -7.10 2.53
CA ILE A 49 -0.51 -5.80 1.86
C ILE A 49 -0.56 -6.03 0.36
N GLU A 50 -1.64 -5.58 -0.29
CA GLU A 50 -1.76 -5.56 -1.74
C GLU A 50 -1.55 -4.14 -2.25
N ILE A 51 -0.61 -3.94 -3.17
CA ILE A 51 -0.30 -2.65 -3.78
C ILE A 51 -0.59 -2.77 -5.26
N GLY A 52 -1.59 -2.06 -5.76
CA GLY A 52 -1.98 -2.05 -7.16
C GLY A 52 -1.76 -0.68 -7.80
N THR A 53 -1.04 -0.64 -8.91
CA THR A 53 -1.08 0.44 -9.90
C THR A 53 -2.01 0.03 -11.05
N PRO A 54 -2.46 0.95 -11.92
CA PRO A 54 -3.29 0.59 -13.07
C PRO A 54 -2.61 -0.40 -14.05
N THR A 55 -1.28 -0.52 -14.00
CA THR A 55 -0.49 -1.39 -14.88
C THR A 55 0.04 -2.65 -14.21
N ARG A 56 0.17 -2.68 -12.87
CA ARG A 56 0.81 -3.76 -12.12
C ARG A 56 0.18 -3.93 -10.75
N CYS A 57 0.22 -5.16 -10.22
CA CYS A 57 -0.19 -5.45 -8.85
C CYS A 57 0.92 -6.23 -8.15
N TRP A 58 1.10 -5.95 -6.87
CA TRP A 58 2.00 -6.67 -5.99
C TRP A 58 1.27 -7.04 -4.70
N THR A 59 1.50 -8.25 -4.23
CA THR A 59 0.98 -8.77 -2.98
C THR A 59 2.16 -9.10 -2.08
N PHE A 60 2.12 -8.58 -0.87
CA PHE A 60 3.10 -8.81 0.19
C PHE A 60 2.46 -9.48 1.37
N GLU A 61 3.13 -10.50 1.91
CA GLU A 61 2.84 -11.05 3.23
C GLU A 61 3.81 -10.45 4.23
N ILE A 62 3.27 -9.77 5.22
CA ILE A 62 4.00 -9.15 6.31
C ILE A 62 4.01 -10.10 7.49
N ASP A 63 5.20 -10.55 7.84
CA ASP A 63 5.45 -11.24 9.10
C ASP A 63 6.34 -10.37 9.97
N GLN A 64 5.81 -9.93 11.11
CA GLN A 64 6.46 -9.02 12.06
C GLN A 64 6.86 -7.67 11.44
N ARG A 65 7.95 -7.63 10.68
CA ARG A 65 8.50 -6.45 9.98
C ARG A 65 9.12 -6.78 8.62
N THR A 66 8.91 -8.00 8.14
CA THR A 66 9.44 -8.47 6.88
C THR A 66 8.29 -8.60 5.89
N ALA A 67 8.39 -7.93 4.76
CA ALA A 67 7.46 -8.09 3.65
C ALA A 67 8.01 -9.14 2.69
N ARG A 68 7.30 -10.25 2.55
CA ARG A 68 7.58 -11.24 1.51
C ARG A 68 6.71 -10.96 0.31
N LEU A 69 7.32 -10.71 -0.85
CA LEU A 69 6.61 -10.65 -2.11
C LEU A 69 6.05 -12.05 -2.42
N VAL A 70 4.73 -12.15 -2.52
CA VAL A 70 4.02 -13.41 -2.80
C VAL A 70 3.55 -13.48 -4.25
N ASP A 71 3.18 -12.32 -4.80
CA ASP A 71 2.67 -12.17 -6.16
C ASP A 71 3.03 -10.78 -6.68
N GLY A 72 3.39 -10.68 -7.95
CA GLY A 72 3.82 -9.44 -8.56
C GLY A 72 5.22 -9.51 -9.16
N ASP A 73 5.56 -8.46 -9.88
CA ASP A 73 6.82 -8.33 -10.63
C ASP A 73 7.91 -7.70 -9.76
N ASP A 74 8.98 -7.19 -10.36
CA ASP A 74 10.05 -6.53 -9.58
C ASP A 74 9.50 -5.36 -8.75
N VAL A 75 9.96 -5.29 -7.49
CA VAL A 75 9.56 -4.26 -6.52
C VAL A 75 10.26 -2.96 -6.90
N PRO A 76 9.53 -1.93 -7.35
CA PRO A 76 10.15 -0.66 -7.71
C PRO A 76 10.63 0.04 -6.44
N ASP A 77 11.68 0.87 -6.58
CA ASP A 77 12.36 1.55 -5.47
C ASP A 77 11.39 2.36 -4.59
N TRP A 78 10.42 3.05 -5.20
CA TRP A 78 9.41 3.80 -4.45
C TRP A 78 8.53 2.93 -3.55
N MET A 79 8.35 1.65 -3.91
CA MET A 79 7.56 0.72 -3.12
C MET A 79 8.32 0.26 -1.89
N SER A 80 9.65 0.17 -1.94
CA SER A 80 10.49 -0.03 -0.74
C SER A 80 10.34 1.15 0.24
N HIS A 81 10.29 2.39 -0.27
CA HIS A 81 10.07 3.57 0.57
C HIS A 81 8.67 3.56 1.23
N LEU A 82 7.67 3.11 0.48
CA LEU A 82 6.30 2.96 0.97
C LEU A 82 6.20 1.87 2.03
N LEU A 83 6.79 0.69 1.79
CA LEU A 83 6.82 -0.40 2.77
C LEU A 83 7.54 0.04 4.06
N ALA A 84 8.62 0.80 3.95
CA ALA A 84 9.30 1.40 5.10
C ALA A 84 8.39 2.34 5.91
N HIS A 85 7.49 3.08 5.25
CA HIS A 85 6.48 3.90 5.94
C HIS A 85 5.49 3.06 6.77
N PHE A 86 5.21 1.83 6.34
CA PHE A 86 4.41 0.86 7.11
C PHE A 86 5.22 0.14 8.20
N GLY A 87 6.50 0.47 8.38
CA GLY A 87 7.38 -0.16 9.38
C GLY A 87 7.99 -1.48 8.92
N ILE A 88 7.98 -1.76 7.61
CA ILE A 88 8.68 -2.90 7.02
C ILE A 88 10.16 -2.54 6.84
N GLU A 89 11.04 -3.33 7.44
CA GLU A 89 12.48 -3.10 7.38
C GLU A 89 13.16 -3.94 6.29
N GLU A 90 12.55 -5.07 5.91
CA GLU A 90 13.11 -6.01 4.95
C GLU A 90 12.06 -6.47 3.95
N VAL A 91 12.44 -6.53 2.67
CA VAL A 91 11.60 -7.08 1.58
C VAL A 91 12.27 -8.34 1.02
N GLN A 92 11.62 -9.49 1.19
CA GLN A 92 12.07 -10.77 0.62
C GLN A 92 11.37 -11.03 -0.72
N LYS A 93 12.13 -11.56 -1.69
CA LYS A 93 11.66 -11.96 -3.03
C LYS A 93 11.65 -13.48 -3.14
#